data_AF-A0A525JSL2-F1
#
_entry.id   AF-A0A525JSL2-F1
#
_cell.length_a   1.000
_cell.length_b   1.000
_cell.length_c   1.000
_cell.angle_alpha   90.00
_cell.angle_beta   90.00
_cell.angle_gamma   90.00
#
_symmetry.space_group_name_H-M   'P 1'
#
loop_
_entity.id
_entity.type
_entity.pdbx_description
1 polymer ?
#
loop_
_entity_poly.entity_id
_entity_poly.type
_entity_poly.pdbx_seq_one_letter_code
_entity_poly.pdbx_strand_id
1 'polypeptide(L)'
;MSRRTYAAALNDVLAPMGFERGERSWSRTVGTVLEEIDLQKSQIAGTTANLWSKDLATEELLRQAIPWKRPLDLLPSVYRIGTLMNGSDRWWKNDPNGPAELAEAIRVHAPAFFEGRRSLEDQARLFGRAEPRWKPSGTASRMYLALTLYRMGQKEEACAVLQSPPRTAPASWLAQAESVRNWLGCRSKPD
;
A
#
# COMPACT_ATOMS: atom_id res chain seq x y z
N MET A 1 -15.90 31.94 -16.43
CA MET A 1 -14.98 31.32 -15.45
C MET A 1 -14.61 29.93 -15.95
N SER A 2 -13.31 29.60 -15.98
CA SER A 2 -12.85 28.25 -16.31
C SER A 2 -13.38 27.25 -15.26
N ARG A 3 -13.87 26.08 -15.69
CA ARG A 3 -14.30 25.03 -14.74
C ARG A 3 -13.08 24.58 -13.93
N ARG A 4 -13.22 24.53 -12.59
CA ARG A 4 -12.16 24.05 -11.69
C ARG A 4 -11.75 22.64 -12.10
N THR A 5 -10.45 22.36 -12.08
CA THR A 5 -9.92 21.03 -12.39
C THR A 5 -9.82 20.19 -11.11
N TYR A 6 -9.87 18.86 -11.24
CA TYR A 6 -9.63 17.94 -10.11
C TYR A 6 -8.27 18.18 -9.45
N ALA A 7 -7.23 18.44 -10.24
CA ALA A 7 -5.90 18.69 -9.71
C ALA A 7 -5.84 19.98 -8.87
N ALA A 8 -6.46 21.08 -9.35
CA ALA A 8 -6.53 22.31 -8.59
C ALA A 8 -7.32 22.12 -7.28
N ALA A 9 -8.45 21.42 -7.32
CA ALA A 9 -9.24 21.14 -6.13
C ALA A 9 -8.48 20.28 -5.09
N LEU A 10 -7.70 19.29 -5.55
CA LEU A 10 -6.85 18.49 -4.68
C LEU A 10 -5.67 19.27 -4.10
N ASN A 11 -5.02 20.14 -4.89
CA ASN A 11 -3.92 20.98 -4.38
C ASN A 11 -4.36 21.78 -3.15
N ASP A 12 -5.56 22.39 -3.20
CA ASP A 12 -6.06 23.24 -2.12
C ASP A 12 -6.33 22.47 -0.82
N VAL A 13 -6.67 21.17 -0.92
CA VAL A 13 -6.93 20.31 0.24
C VAL A 13 -5.66 19.61 0.73
N LEU A 14 -4.78 19.20 -0.18
CA LEU A 14 -3.63 18.34 0.11
C LEU A 14 -2.40 19.13 0.55
N ALA A 15 -2.19 20.34 0.04
CA ALA A 15 -1.05 21.17 0.45
C ALA A 15 -1.07 21.49 1.96
N PRO A 16 -2.22 21.88 2.59
CA PRO A 16 -2.30 22.05 4.04
C PRO A 16 -2.04 20.77 4.85
N MET A 17 -2.20 19.60 4.23
CA MET A 17 -1.88 18.31 4.83
C MET A 17 -0.41 17.92 4.65
N GLY A 18 0.41 18.78 4.03
CA GLY A 18 1.84 18.52 3.80
C GLY A 18 2.13 17.59 2.63
N PHE A 19 1.16 17.36 1.75
CA PHE A 19 1.42 16.67 0.49
C PHE A 19 2.02 17.62 -0.55
N GLU A 20 3.07 17.15 -1.21
CA GLU A 20 3.73 17.83 -2.31
C GLU A 20 3.20 17.31 -3.65
N ARG A 21 3.03 18.22 -4.62
CA ARG A 21 2.53 17.86 -5.95
C ARG A 21 3.69 17.37 -6.82
N GLY A 22 3.62 16.12 -7.28
CA GLY A 22 4.45 15.58 -8.36
C GLY A 22 3.79 15.71 -9.74
N GLU A 23 4.36 15.06 -10.76
CA GLU A 23 3.81 15.09 -12.12
C GLU A 23 2.40 14.48 -12.16
N ARG A 24 2.21 13.33 -11.50
CA ARG A 24 0.98 12.53 -11.57
C ARG A 24 0.27 12.40 -10.24
N SER A 25 1.02 12.37 -9.14
CA SER A 25 0.53 12.13 -7.80
C SER A 25 0.78 13.31 -6.85
N TRP A 26 0.22 13.21 -5.65
CA TRP A 26 0.58 13.99 -4.48
C TRP A 26 1.17 13.03 -3.47
N SER A 27 2.31 13.37 -2.88
CA SER A 27 2.94 12.50 -1.89
C SER A 27 3.44 13.27 -0.67
N ARG A 28 3.52 12.56 0.46
CA ARG A 28 4.24 13.01 1.65
C ARG A 28 4.90 11.83 2.32
N THR A 29 5.90 12.10 3.14
CA THR A 29 6.52 11.09 4.00
C THR A 29 6.24 11.42 5.46
N VAL A 30 5.71 10.43 6.19
CA VAL A 30 5.48 10.51 7.65
C VAL A 30 6.27 9.40 8.31
N GLY A 31 7.35 9.76 9.00
CA GLY A 31 8.31 8.77 9.52
C GLY A 31 8.95 7.97 8.37
N THR A 32 8.79 6.65 8.36
CA THR A 32 9.25 5.77 7.27
C THR A 32 8.18 5.52 6.21
N VAL A 33 6.99 6.09 6.34
CA VAL A 33 5.85 5.77 5.48
C VAL A 33 5.66 6.83 4.41
N LEU A 34 5.76 6.42 3.15
CA LEU A 34 5.34 7.21 2.00
C LEU A 34 3.82 7.05 1.82
N GLU A 35 3.12 8.18 1.84
CA GLU A 35 1.70 8.29 1.55
C GLU A 35 1.56 8.98 0.20
N GLU A 36 0.78 8.41 -0.71
CA GLU A 36 0.59 8.94 -2.06
C GLU A 36 -0.89 8.90 -2.47
N ILE A 37 -1.31 9.93 -3.20
CA ILE A 37 -2.63 10.05 -3.81
C ILE A 37 -2.43 10.30 -5.30
N ASP A 38 -3.12 9.56 -6.16
CA ASP A 38 -3.20 9.86 -7.59
C ASP A 38 -4.64 9.98 -8.07
N LEU A 39 -4.80 10.55 -9.26
CA LEU A 39 -6.09 10.58 -9.95
C LEU A 39 -6.16 9.48 -10.99
N GLN A 40 -7.21 8.66 -10.92
CA GLN A 40 -7.57 7.73 -11.98
C GLN A 40 -8.71 8.33 -12.82
N LYS A 41 -8.51 8.37 -14.14
CA LYS A 41 -9.48 8.92 -15.10
C LYS A 41 -10.10 7.80 -15.93
N SER A 42 -11.41 7.91 -16.17
CA SER A 42 -12.21 7.06 -17.05
C SER A 42 -13.00 7.96 -17.99
N GLN A 43 -13.01 7.61 -19.27
CA GLN A 43 -13.79 8.32 -20.29
C GLN A 43 -15.31 8.21 -20.05
N ILE A 44 -15.74 7.14 -19.38
CA ILE A 44 -17.17 6.84 -19.16
C ILE A 44 -17.61 7.27 -17.76
N ALA A 45 -16.84 6.88 -16.74
CA ALA A 45 -17.24 7.04 -15.34
C ALA A 45 -16.85 8.40 -14.75
N GLY A 46 -15.83 9.07 -15.30
CA GLY A 46 -15.29 10.32 -14.77
C GLY A 46 -13.94 10.13 -14.08
N THR A 47 -13.73 10.76 -12.94
CA THR A 47 -12.45 10.73 -12.19
C THR A 47 -12.66 10.18 -10.78
N THR A 48 -11.72 9.40 -10.29
CA THR A 48 -11.62 8.98 -8.88
C THR A 48 -10.19 9.18 -8.39
N ALA A 49 -9.93 8.91 -7.11
CA ALA A 49 -8.60 8.98 -6.52
C ALA A 49 -8.17 7.64 -5.90
N ASN A 50 -6.93 7.25 -6.16
CA ASN A 50 -6.29 6.12 -5.49
C ASN A 50 -5.45 6.64 -4.33
N LEU A 51 -5.47 5.90 -3.22
CA LEU A 51 -4.65 6.15 -2.04
C LEU A 51 -3.68 4.98 -1.89
N TRP A 52 -2.42 5.33 -1.68
CA TRP A 52 -1.30 4.42 -1.60
C TRP A 52 -0.49 4.70 -0.35
N SER A 53 -0.06 3.64 0.32
CA SER A 53 0.84 3.73 1.47
C SER A 53 1.89 2.64 1.36
N LYS A 54 3.15 3.00 1.56
CA LYS A 54 4.24 2.03 1.70
C LYS A 54 5.24 2.47 2.76
N ASP A 55 5.79 1.49 3.46
CA ASP A 55 6.89 1.74 4.37
C ASP A 55 8.22 1.57 3.64
N LEU A 56 8.94 2.68 3.49
CA LEU A 56 10.21 2.77 2.78
C LEU A 56 11.32 1.96 3.46
N ALA A 57 11.29 1.82 4.79
CA ALA A 57 12.27 1.00 5.49
C ALA A 57 12.00 -0.49 5.27
N THR A 58 10.73 -0.92 5.26
CA THR A 58 10.38 -2.30 4.90
C THR A 58 10.69 -2.60 3.43
N GLU A 59 10.44 -1.66 2.52
CA GLU A 59 10.81 -1.77 1.10
C GLU A 59 12.32 -1.92 0.90
N GLU A 60 13.12 -1.16 1.66
CA GLU A 60 14.58 -1.25 1.62
C GLU A 60 15.07 -2.63 2.09
N LEU A 61 14.50 -3.19 3.15
CA LEU A 61 14.81 -4.56 3.57
C LEU A 61 14.43 -5.59 2.49
N LEU A 62 13.31 -5.39 1.80
CA LEU A 62 12.88 -6.27 0.72
C LEU A 62 13.86 -6.22 -0.46
N ARG A 63 14.39 -5.03 -0.79
CA ARG A 63 15.43 -4.84 -1.81
C ARG A 63 16.72 -5.56 -1.44
N GLN A 64 17.13 -5.50 -0.17
CA GLN A 64 18.30 -6.23 0.33
C GLN A 64 18.08 -7.74 0.30
N ALA A 65 16.88 -8.19 0.66
CA ALA A 65 16.51 -9.60 0.68
C ALA A 65 16.31 -10.18 -0.73
N ILE A 66 16.02 -9.38 -1.75
CA ILE A 66 15.76 -9.83 -3.13
C ILE A 66 16.47 -8.90 -4.14
N PRO A 67 17.81 -8.88 -4.18
CA PRO A 67 18.57 -7.87 -4.93
C PRO A 67 18.43 -7.99 -6.46
N TRP A 68 18.01 -9.15 -6.97
CA TRP A 68 17.81 -9.40 -8.40
C TRP A 68 16.45 -8.93 -8.94
N LYS A 69 15.54 -8.46 -8.07
CA LYS A 69 14.24 -7.96 -8.51
C LYS A 69 14.30 -6.44 -8.69
N ARG A 70 13.96 -5.99 -9.90
CA ARG A 70 13.72 -4.56 -10.21
C ARG A 70 12.68 -3.96 -9.25
N PRO A 71 12.65 -2.61 -9.09
CA PRO A 71 11.85 -1.94 -8.07
C PRO A 71 10.47 -2.57 -7.97
N LEU A 72 10.19 -3.06 -6.77
CA LEU A 72 8.93 -3.70 -6.51
C LEU A 72 7.89 -2.60 -6.39
N ASP A 73 7.21 -2.29 -7.50
CA ASP A 73 5.93 -1.57 -7.50
C ASP A 73 4.81 -2.44 -6.86
N LEU A 74 5.19 -3.34 -5.95
CA LEU A 74 4.29 -4.07 -5.08
C LEU A 74 3.88 -3.12 -3.99
N LEU A 75 3.02 -2.18 -4.36
CA LEU A 75 2.20 -1.45 -3.41
C LEU A 75 1.09 -2.44 -2.97
N PRO A 76 1.17 -2.98 -1.74
CA PRO A 76 0.34 -4.11 -1.33
C PRO A 76 -1.13 -3.73 -1.15
N SER A 77 -1.49 -2.45 -1.26
CA SER A 77 -2.88 -2.04 -1.24
C SER A 77 -3.15 -0.72 -1.98
N VAL A 78 -3.88 -0.79 -3.09
CA VAL A 78 -4.64 0.34 -3.64
C VAL A 78 -5.95 0.41 -2.90
N TYR A 79 -6.29 1.58 -2.39
CA TYR A 79 -7.68 1.87 -2.03
C TYR A 79 -8.19 3.03 -2.84
N ARG A 80 -9.33 2.83 -3.50
CA ARG A 80 -10.06 3.94 -4.11
C ARG A 80 -10.80 4.70 -3.03
N ILE A 81 -10.76 6.02 -3.11
CA ILE A 81 -11.40 6.89 -2.13
C ILE A 81 -12.89 6.58 -1.96
N GLY A 82 -13.60 6.20 -3.03
CA GLY A 82 -15.00 5.81 -2.96
C GLY A 82 -15.24 4.66 -1.99
N THR A 83 -14.40 3.61 -2.06
CA THR A 83 -14.50 2.44 -1.17
C THR A 83 -14.35 2.82 0.30
N LEU A 84 -13.58 3.87 0.62
CA LEU A 84 -13.42 4.35 1.98
C LEU A 84 -14.64 5.11 2.52
N MET A 85 -15.50 5.63 1.65
CA MET A 85 -16.67 6.41 2.04
C MET A 85 -17.82 5.51 2.52
N ASN A 86 -18.13 4.47 1.76
CA ASN A 86 -19.32 3.64 1.97
C ASN A 86 -19.16 2.18 1.50
N GLY A 87 -17.92 1.74 1.24
CA GLY A 87 -17.63 0.38 0.78
C GLY A 87 -17.88 0.13 -0.71
N SER A 88 -18.34 1.12 -1.49
CA SER A 88 -18.51 0.99 -2.94
C SER A 88 -17.62 1.95 -3.71
N ASP A 89 -17.21 1.55 -4.92
CA ASP A 89 -16.40 2.43 -5.77
C ASP A 89 -17.23 3.65 -6.21
N ARG A 90 -16.59 4.83 -6.27
CA ARG A 90 -17.23 6.09 -6.65
C ARG A 90 -16.36 6.84 -7.64
N TRP A 91 -17.02 7.37 -8.67
CA TRP A 91 -16.44 8.17 -9.74
C TRP A 91 -17.22 9.48 -9.86
N TRP A 92 -16.50 10.57 -10.06
CA TRP A 92 -17.06 11.92 -10.15
C TRP A 92 -16.96 12.43 -11.58
N LYS A 93 -18.03 13.03 -12.09
CA LYS A 93 -18.01 13.80 -13.34
C LYS A 93 -17.89 15.29 -13.02
N ASN A 94 -17.20 16.05 -13.88
CA ASN A 94 -17.03 17.49 -13.70
C ASN A 94 -18.27 18.25 -14.19
N ASP A 95 -19.43 17.89 -13.62
CA ASP A 95 -20.72 18.49 -13.91
C ASP A 95 -21.73 18.26 -12.74
N PRO A 96 -22.08 19.28 -11.93
CA PRO A 96 -21.41 20.58 -11.85
C PRO A 96 -20.17 20.57 -10.94
N ASN A 97 -20.11 19.69 -9.92
CA ASN A 97 -19.23 19.90 -8.76
C ASN A 97 -18.21 18.77 -8.50
N GLY A 98 -18.01 17.84 -9.42
CA GLY A 98 -17.15 16.67 -9.22
C GLY A 98 -15.76 16.94 -8.60
N PRO A 99 -15.00 17.96 -9.05
CA PRO A 99 -13.73 18.32 -8.44
C PRO A 99 -13.81 18.66 -6.94
N ALA A 100 -14.81 19.45 -6.54
CA ALA A 100 -14.99 19.84 -5.15
C ALA A 100 -15.44 18.65 -4.29
N GLU A 101 -16.35 17.83 -4.81
CA GLU A 101 -16.81 16.63 -4.11
C GLU A 101 -15.70 15.59 -3.90
N LEU A 102 -14.86 15.36 -4.91
CA LEU A 102 -13.71 14.46 -4.77
C LEU A 102 -12.70 15.00 -3.75
N ALA A 103 -12.39 16.29 -3.81
CA ALA A 103 -11.47 16.92 -2.86
C ALA A 103 -11.99 16.84 -1.42
N GLU A 104 -13.30 17.05 -1.23
CA GLU A 104 -13.94 16.90 0.07
C GLU A 104 -13.89 15.44 0.57
N ALA A 105 -14.16 14.46 -0.30
CA ALA A 105 -14.04 13.05 0.06
C ALA A 105 -12.60 12.70 0.51
N ILE A 106 -11.60 13.20 -0.20
CA ILE A 106 -10.19 13.05 0.19
C ILE A 106 -9.94 13.72 1.54
N ARG A 107 -10.41 14.97 1.74
CA ARG A 107 -10.23 15.71 2.99
C ARG A 107 -10.75 14.94 4.19
N VAL A 108 -11.92 14.31 4.05
CA VAL A 108 -12.62 13.62 5.13
C VAL A 108 -12.07 12.22 5.39
N HIS A 109 -11.79 11.44 4.34
CA HIS A 109 -11.53 10.00 4.49
C HIS A 109 -10.05 9.61 4.38
N ALA A 110 -9.22 10.40 3.70
CA ALA A 110 -7.79 10.08 3.55
C ALA A 110 -6.99 10.11 4.86
N PRO A 111 -7.21 11.04 5.81
CA PRO A 111 -6.41 11.09 7.03
C PRO A 111 -6.48 9.80 7.86
N ALA A 112 -7.68 9.33 8.20
CA ALA A 112 -7.88 8.10 8.96
C ALA A 112 -7.35 6.86 8.22
N PHE A 113 -7.48 6.85 6.89
CA PHE A 113 -6.89 5.81 6.05
C PHE A 113 -5.37 5.75 6.23
N PHE A 114 -4.68 6.88 6.12
CA PHE A 114 -3.23 6.90 6.24
C PHE A 114 -2.74 6.65 7.66
N GLU A 115 -3.39 7.24 8.66
CA GLU A 115 -3.05 7.05 10.07
C GLU A 115 -3.07 5.57 10.47
N GLY A 116 -4.12 4.85 10.08
CA GLY A 116 -4.24 3.40 10.33
C GLY A 116 -3.30 2.52 9.52
N ARG A 117 -2.24 3.07 8.91
CA ARG A 117 -1.19 2.33 8.17
C ARG A 117 0.22 2.74 8.57
N ARG A 118 0.37 3.65 9.54
CA ARG A 118 1.69 4.19 9.93
C ARG A 118 2.46 3.26 10.85
N SER A 119 1.78 2.65 11.83
CA SER A 119 2.45 1.79 12.81
C SER A 119 2.84 0.43 12.20
N LEU A 120 3.90 -0.18 12.72
CA LEU A 120 4.30 -1.53 12.28
C LEU A 120 3.20 -2.56 12.58
N GLU A 121 2.47 -2.37 13.68
CA GLU A 121 1.34 -3.19 14.09
C GLU A 121 0.18 -3.12 13.09
N ASP A 122 -0.15 -1.93 12.61
CA ASP A 122 -1.18 -1.75 11.58
C ASP A 122 -0.73 -2.32 10.23
N GLN A 123 0.52 -2.09 9.86
CA GLN A 123 1.12 -2.70 8.66
C GLN A 123 1.08 -4.24 8.74
N ALA A 124 1.47 -4.82 9.89
CA ALA A 124 1.43 -6.27 10.08
C ALA A 124 -0.01 -6.79 10.00
N ARG A 125 -1.00 -6.08 10.57
CA ARG A 125 -2.41 -6.44 10.43
C ARG A 125 -2.85 -6.41 8.97
N LEU A 126 -2.50 -5.35 8.22
CA LEU A 126 -2.77 -5.20 6.79
C LEU A 126 -2.17 -6.35 5.97
N PHE A 127 -0.96 -6.80 6.32
CA PHE A 127 -0.29 -7.92 5.66
C PHE A 127 -0.75 -9.30 6.13
N GLY A 128 -1.79 -9.35 6.98
CA GLY A 128 -2.44 -10.59 7.36
C GLY A 128 -1.79 -11.30 8.54
N ARG A 129 -1.24 -10.57 9.52
CA ARG A 129 -0.77 -11.16 10.79
C ARG A 129 -1.85 -12.00 11.48
N ALA A 130 -3.10 -11.51 11.45
CA ALA A 130 -4.27 -12.22 11.99
C ALA A 130 -4.83 -13.30 11.05
N GLU A 131 -4.32 -13.41 9.81
CA GLU A 131 -4.73 -14.43 8.87
C GLU A 131 -3.74 -15.61 8.93
N PRO A 132 -4.11 -16.78 9.45
CA PRO A 132 -3.20 -17.93 9.51
C PRO A 132 -3.03 -18.62 8.14
N ARG A 133 -3.97 -18.44 7.20
CA ARG A 133 -3.96 -19.14 5.91
C ARG A 133 -3.24 -18.36 4.83
N TRP A 134 -2.38 -19.04 4.08
CA TRP A 134 -1.80 -18.48 2.85
C TRP A 134 -2.83 -18.49 1.74
N LYS A 135 -3.14 -17.31 1.19
CA LYS A 135 -3.89 -17.20 -0.07
C LYS A 135 -2.88 -17.21 -1.22
N PRO A 136 -3.13 -17.88 -2.36
CA PRO A 136 -2.19 -17.90 -3.49
C PRO A 136 -1.78 -16.50 -3.97
N SER A 137 -2.70 -15.53 -3.94
CA SER A 137 -2.45 -14.11 -4.24
C SER A 137 -1.75 -13.32 -3.12
N GLY A 138 -1.65 -13.89 -1.92
CA GLY A 138 -1.13 -13.23 -0.71
C GLY A 138 0.37 -13.45 -0.47
N THR A 139 1.10 -14.10 -1.39
CA THR A 139 2.53 -14.41 -1.18
C THR A 139 3.37 -13.13 -1.06
N ALA A 140 3.05 -12.07 -1.82
CA ALA A 140 3.66 -10.76 -1.66
C ALA A 140 3.43 -10.20 -0.25
N SER A 141 2.18 -10.22 0.22
CA SER A 141 1.81 -9.75 1.56
C SER A 141 2.55 -10.51 2.66
N ARG A 142 2.79 -11.82 2.49
CA ARG A 142 3.56 -12.62 3.48
C ARG A 142 5.00 -12.17 3.61
N MET A 143 5.66 -11.80 2.52
CA MET A 143 7.03 -11.26 2.57
C MET A 143 7.08 -9.92 3.29
N TYR A 144 6.13 -9.02 2.98
CA TYR A 144 6.00 -7.76 3.70
C TYR A 144 5.69 -7.96 5.18
N LEU A 145 4.81 -8.91 5.52
CA LEU A 145 4.52 -9.29 6.90
C LEU A 145 5.80 -9.74 7.61
N ALA A 146 6.58 -10.65 7.00
CA ALA A 146 7.81 -11.16 7.60
C ALA A 146 8.82 -10.04 7.89
N LEU A 147 9.05 -9.14 6.94
CA LEU A 147 9.96 -8.02 7.11
C LEU A 147 9.43 -6.99 8.13
N THR A 148 8.12 -6.76 8.17
CA THR A 148 7.48 -5.91 9.19
C THR A 148 7.68 -6.51 10.58
N LEU A 149 7.42 -7.80 10.76
CA LEU A 149 7.63 -8.53 12.02
C LEU A 149 9.11 -8.50 12.44
N TYR A 150 10.03 -8.64 11.49
CA TYR A 150 11.46 -8.51 11.76
C TYR A 150 11.80 -7.11 12.31
N ARG A 151 11.25 -6.04 11.73
CA ARG A 151 11.42 -4.67 12.24
C ARG A 151 10.80 -4.47 13.63
N MET A 152 9.77 -5.23 13.96
CA MET A 152 9.17 -5.26 15.30
C MET A 152 9.98 -6.11 16.31
N GLY A 153 11.12 -6.68 15.90
CA GLY A 153 11.93 -7.58 16.74
C GLY A 153 11.35 -8.99 16.88
N GLN A 154 10.30 -9.33 16.15
CA GLN A 154 9.58 -10.61 16.23
C GLN A 154 10.13 -11.61 15.22
N LYS A 155 11.41 -11.96 15.36
CA LYS A 155 12.14 -12.77 14.37
C LYS A 155 11.57 -14.17 14.20
N GLU A 156 11.17 -14.83 15.28
CA GLU A 156 10.59 -16.17 15.25
C GLU A 156 9.28 -16.17 14.45
N GLU A 157 8.43 -15.15 14.67
CA GLU A 157 7.18 -14.98 13.95
C GLU A 157 7.44 -14.63 12.47
N ALA A 158 8.41 -13.74 12.19
CA ALA A 158 8.83 -13.40 10.84
C ALA A 158 9.23 -14.63 10.02
N CYS A 159 9.95 -15.58 10.65
CA CYS A 159 10.28 -16.84 10.01
C CYS A 159 9.06 -17.75 9.87
N ALA A 160 8.19 -17.83 10.88
CA ALA A 160 7.00 -18.68 10.86
C ALA A 160 6.02 -18.30 9.74
N VAL A 161 5.81 -17.01 9.47
CA VAL A 161 4.86 -16.56 8.43
C VAL A 161 5.32 -16.89 7.00
N LEU A 162 6.60 -17.26 6.81
CA LEU A 162 7.15 -17.73 5.53
C LEU A 162 7.27 -19.25 5.44
N GLN A 163 6.87 -19.99 6.47
CA GLN A 163 6.84 -21.46 6.43
C GLN A 163 5.68 -21.97 5.59
N SER A 164 5.92 -23.06 4.87
CA SER A 164 4.90 -23.83 4.14
C SER A 164 4.08 -23.00 3.13
N PRO A 165 4.73 -22.35 2.14
CA PRO A 165 4.01 -21.69 1.06
C PRO A 165 3.09 -22.68 0.31
N PRO A 166 1.93 -22.24 -0.22
CA PRO A 166 1.05 -23.12 -0.97
C PRO A 166 1.77 -23.58 -2.23
N ARG A 167 1.71 -24.89 -2.52
CA ARG A 167 2.33 -25.49 -3.72
C ARG A 167 1.83 -24.88 -5.03
N THR A 168 0.67 -24.22 -5.00
CA THR A 168 0.05 -23.52 -6.13
C THR A 168 0.53 -22.08 -6.31
N ALA A 169 1.36 -21.54 -5.41
CA ALA A 169 1.96 -20.23 -5.61
C ALA A 169 2.90 -20.25 -6.82
N PRO A 170 2.93 -19.20 -7.64
CA PRO A 170 3.86 -19.13 -8.77
C PRO A 170 5.32 -19.28 -8.31
N ALA A 171 6.14 -20.00 -9.08
CA ALA A 171 7.52 -20.31 -8.72
C ALA A 171 8.37 -19.06 -8.43
N SER A 172 8.11 -17.96 -9.14
CA SER A 172 8.78 -16.68 -8.91
C SER A 172 8.49 -16.11 -7.52
N TRP A 173 7.30 -16.33 -6.97
CA TRP A 173 6.94 -15.93 -5.61
C TRP A 173 7.56 -16.84 -4.55
N LEU A 174 7.61 -18.14 -4.82
CA LEU A 174 8.30 -19.11 -3.94
C LEU A 174 9.79 -18.77 -3.81
N ALA A 175 10.47 -18.48 -4.92
CA ALA A 175 11.87 -18.09 -4.93
C ALA A 175 12.12 -16.78 -4.15
N GLN A 176 11.20 -15.81 -4.24
CA GLN A 176 11.29 -14.57 -3.47
C GLN A 176 11.09 -14.81 -1.97
N ALA A 177 10.07 -15.59 -1.58
CA ALA A 177 9.82 -15.93 -0.19
C ALA A 177 11.02 -16.68 0.42
N GLU A 178 11.62 -17.60 -0.33
CA GLU A 178 12.83 -18.31 0.09
C GLU A 178 14.03 -17.37 0.25
N SER A 179 14.19 -16.39 -0.64
CA SER A 179 15.21 -15.36 -0.50
C SER A 179 15.06 -14.55 0.79
N VAL A 180 13.83 -14.14 1.10
CA VAL A 180 13.53 -13.42 2.36
C VAL A 180 13.80 -14.31 3.57
N ARG A 181 13.44 -15.61 3.53
CA ARG A 181 13.77 -16.56 4.62
C ARG A 181 15.26 -16.69 4.85
N ASN A 182 16.04 -16.82 3.77
CA ASN A 182 17.49 -16.92 3.84
C ASN A 182 18.10 -15.64 4.40
N TRP A 183 17.64 -14.48 3.94
CA TRP A 183 18.08 -13.18 4.46
C TRP A 183 17.77 -13.01 5.95
N LEU A 184 16.60 -13.45 6.41
CA LEU A 184 16.21 -13.46 7.83
C LEU A 184 17.03 -14.47 8.68
N GLY A 185 17.74 -15.41 8.05
CA GLY A 185 18.43 -16.49 8.73
C GLY A 185 17.47 -17.50 9.38
N CYS A 186 16.33 -17.76 8.73
CA CYS A 186 15.37 -18.75 9.21
C CYS A 186 15.96 -20.15 9.07
N ARG A 187 16.10 -20.88 10.18
CA ARG A 187 16.55 -22.28 10.13
C ARG A 187 15.51 -23.10 9.37
N SER A 188 15.95 -23.86 8.37
CA SER A 188 15.18 -24.98 7.83
C SER A 188 14.91 -25.93 8.99
N LYS A 189 13.65 -26.28 9.26
CA LYS A 189 13.41 -27.47 10.09
C LYS A 189 14.07 -28.64 9.34
N PRO A 190 14.93 -29.44 10.00
CA PRO A 190 15.33 -30.71 9.42
C PRO A 190 14.05 -31.51 9.16
N ASP A 191 13.96 -32.08 7.97
CA ASP A 191 12.88 -32.99 7.57
C ASP A 191 12.74 -34.17 8.53
#